data_AF-D8LW91-F1
#
_entry.id   AF-D8LW91-F1
#
_cell.length_a   1.000
_cell.length_b   1.000
_cell.length_c   1.000
_cell.angle_alpha   90.00
_cell.angle_beta   90.00
_cell.angle_gamma   90.00
#
_symmetry.space_group_name_H-M   'P 1'
#
loop_
_entity.id
_entity.type
_entity.pdbx_description
1 polymer ?
#
loop_
_entity_poly.entity_id
_entity_poly.type
_entity_poly.pdbx_seq_one_letter_code
_entity_poly.pdbx_strand_id
1 'polypeptide(L)'
;MFCRFSRVAPRLTRSFSSGTSAKKSTSLFKFVVAAGVGGCALWYSWDTIRSTKLYWWAADKAMPMVRLLDPETAHRAGVLLEKYHLAPIDRETYPELRTSLWGLNFSHCVGLAAGFDKQAEAINEIFKSGLSFLEVGGITPKAQPGNPSPRMFRLTEDRAIINRFGLNSEGHEVIVPRLQKAFMQQQRERRGLIGVNLADNKGTADPVNDYILGIQNCGPYCDFMVLNISCPNQVGTTALQQEDRLREMLGRIKEELEKHPQHPPLLVKLSPDLLPDERDILSI
;
A
#
# COMPACT_ATOMS: atom_id res chain seq x y z
N MET A 1 -90.64 37.54 18.77
CA MET A 1 -90.90 36.45 17.81
C MET A 1 -89.70 35.52 17.83
N PHE A 2 -89.92 34.26 18.17
CA PHE A 2 -88.90 33.24 18.44
C PHE A 2 -88.07 32.90 17.19
N CYS A 3 -86.76 32.70 17.35
CA CYS A 3 -86.08 31.53 16.76
C CYS A 3 -84.69 31.31 17.38
N ARG A 4 -84.55 30.14 17.99
CA ARG A 4 -83.37 29.62 18.71
C ARG A 4 -82.54 28.83 17.70
N PHE A 5 -81.35 29.28 17.34
CA PHE A 5 -80.41 28.49 16.53
C PHE A 5 -79.40 27.77 17.43
N SER A 6 -79.45 26.44 17.35
CA SER A 6 -78.56 25.46 17.96
C SER A 6 -77.14 25.59 17.40
N ARG A 7 -76.16 25.95 18.24
CA ARG A 7 -74.74 25.77 17.92
C ARG A 7 -74.31 24.37 18.32
N VAL A 8 -74.18 23.49 17.33
CA VAL A 8 -73.46 22.22 17.46
C VAL A 8 -71.96 22.54 17.39
N ALA A 9 -71.26 22.43 18.52
CA ALA A 9 -69.81 22.47 18.58
C ALA A 9 -69.27 21.03 18.49
N PRO A 10 -68.44 20.68 17.50
CA PRO A 10 -67.81 19.36 17.48
C PRO A 10 -66.71 19.30 18.56
N ARG A 11 -66.82 18.33 19.46
CA ARG A 11 -65.71 17.94 20.36
C ARG A 11 -64.58 17.37 19.51
N LEU A 12 -63.53 18.15 19.30
CA LEU A 12 -62.24 17.65 18.84
C LEU A 12 -61.55 16.94 20.01
N THR A 13 -61.77 15.63 20.15
CA THR A 13 -60.89 14.77 20.94
C THR A 13 -59.57 14.62 20.18
N ARG A 14 -58.55 15.42 20.54
CA ARG A 14 -57.16 15.11 20.18
C ARG A 14 -56.76 13.85 20.92
N SER A 15 -56.83 12.70 20.25
CA SER A 15 -56.09 11.52 20.69
C SER A 15 -54.62 11.74 20.36
N PHE A 16 -53.78 11.87 21.40
CA PHE A 16 -52.35 11.73 21.23
C PHE A 16 -52.05 10.24 21.04
N SER A 17 -51.78 9.84 19.80
CA SER A 17 -51.19 8.54 19.49
C SER A 17 -49.71 8.53 19.92
N SER A 18 -49.45 8.28 21.20
CA SER A 18 -48.13 7.95 21.71
C SER A 18 -47.91 6.44 21.66
N GLY A 19 -47.38 5.89 20.56
CA GLY A 19 -47.01 4.47 20.62
C GLY A 19 -46.70 3.72 19.34
N THR A 20 -45.75 4.16 18.52
CA THR A 20 -45.14 3.26 17.49
C THR A 20 -43.66 3.54 17.20
N SER A 21 -43.13 4.74 17.50
CA SER A 21 -41.76 5.11 17.14
C SER A 21 -40.68 4.40 17.99
N ALA A 22 -40.89 4.26 19.31
CA ALA A 22 -39.88 3.72 20.23
C ALA A 22 -39.61 2.20 20.05
N LYS A 23 -40.60 1.40 19.65
CA LYS A 23 -40.45 -0.05 19.44
C LYS A 23 -39.72 -0.41 18.14
N LYS A 24 -39.93 0.37 17.06
CA LYS A 24 -39.18 0.18 15.81
C LYS A 24 -37.70 0.55 15.97
N SER A 25 -37.41 1.65 16.67
CA SER A 25 -36.04 2.08 16.95
C SER A 25 -35.25 1.06 17.78
N THR A 26 -35.86 0.49 18.82
CA THR A 26 -35.22 -0.55 19.65
C THR A 26 -35.05 -1.89 18.94
N SER A 27 -35.98 -2.28 18.06
CA SER A 27 -35.83 -3.49 17.23
C SER A 27 -34.74 -3.34 16.17
N LEU A 28 -34.72 -2.21 15.45
CA LEU A 28 -33.68 -1.88 14.49
C LEU A 28 -32.31 -1.80 15.17
N PHE A 29 -32.24 -1.17 16.34
CA PHE A 29 -31.01 -1.12 17.13
C PHE A 29 -30.52 -2.51 17.54
N LYS A 30 -31.40 -3.39 18.03
CA LYS A 30 -31.04 -4.78 18.35
C LYS A 30 -30.56 -5.55 17.11
N PHE A 31 -31.19 -5.36 15.96
CA PHE A 31 -30.77 -5.98 14.71
C PHE A 31 -29.39 -5.47 14.27
N VAL A 32 -29.15 -4.16 14.31
CA VAL A 32 -27.86 -3.54 13.97
C VAL A 32 -26.75 -4.04 14.91
N VAL A 33 -27.02 -4.10 16.22
CA VAL A 33 -26.07 -4.64 17.20
C VAL A 33 -25.80 -6.13 16.94
N ALA A 34 -26.82 -6.95 16.72
CA ALA A 34 -26.67 -8.38 16.45
C ALA A 34 -25.90 -8.63 15.14
N ALA A 35 -26.20 -7.88 14.09
CA ALA A 35 -25.48 -7.94 12.82
C ALA A 35 -24.02 -7.49 12.98
N GLY A 36 -23.77 -6.44 13.76
CA GLY A 36 -22.42 -5.97 14.09
C GLY A 36 -21.60 -7.02 14.84
N VAL A 37 -22.16 -7.58 15.92
CA VAL A 37 -21.51 -8.64 16.72
C VAL A 37 -21.26 -9.89 15.87
N GLY A 38 -22.25 -10.32 15.08
CA GLY A 38 -22.12 -11.45 14.17
C GLY A 38 -21.03 -11.22 13.12
N GLY A 39 -20.97 -10.02 12.53
CA GLY A 39 -19.93 -9.63 11.60
C GLY A 39 -18.53 -9.66 12.21
N CYS A 40 -18.36 -9.10 13.41
CA CYS A 40 -17.10 -9.14 14.15
C CYS A 40 -16.66 -10.57 14.49
N ALA A 41 -17.59 -11.44 14.89
CA ALA A 41 -17.30 -12.83 15.20
C ALA A 41 -16.85 -13.61 13.94
N LEU A 42 -17.51 -13.40 12.80
CA LEU A 42 -17.11 -13.99 11.52
C LEU A 42 -15.74 -13.51 11.07
N TRP A 43 -15.47 -12.20 11.20
CA TRP A 43 -14.18 -11.61 10.85
C TRP A 43 -13.05 -12.16 11.74
N TYR A 44 -13.26 -12.21 13.05
CA TYR A 44 -12.29 -12.78 13.99
C TYR A 44 -12.02 -14.27 13.73
N SER A 45 -13.08 -15.02 13.43
CA SER A 45 -12.98 -16.44 13.07
C SER A 45 -12.17 -16.62 11.79
N TRP A 46 -12.41 -15.77 10.77
CA TRP A 46 -11.68 -15.80 9.51
C TRP A 46 -10.19 -15.47 9.71
N ASP A 47 -9.85 -14.39 10.43
CA ASP A 47 -8.45 -14.05 10.74
C ASP A 47 -7.76 -15.14 11.57
N THR A 48 -8.51 -15.88 12.39
CA THR A 48 -7.98 -17.00 13.18
C THR A 48 -7.72 -18.23 12.31
N ILE A 49 -8.64 -18.58 11.40
CA ILE A 49 -8.47 -19.66 10.44
C ILE A 49 -7.21 -19.43 9.59
N ARG A 50 -7.03 -18.21 9.07
CA ARG A 50 -5.87 -17.86 8.23
C ARG A 50 -4.52 -17.87 8.95
N SER A 51 -4.52 -17.80 10.28
CA SER A 51 -3.31 -17.95 11.09
C SER A 51 -2.99 -19.39 11.48
N THR A 52 -3.84 -20.37 11.13
CA THR A 52 -3.59 -21.77 11.49
C THR A 52 -2.53 -22.41 10.61
N LYS A 53 -1.74 -23.33 11.19
CA LYS A 53 -0.78 -24.15 10.44
C LYS A 53 -1.44 -24.93 9.29
N LEU A 54 -2.71 -25.31 9.46
CA LEU A 54 -3.49 -25.99 8.42
C LEU A 54 -3.71 -25.07 7.20
N TYR A 55 -4.03 -23.81 7.42
CA TYR A 55 -4.22 -22.84 6.34
C TYR A 55 -2.92 -22.57 5.59
N TRP A 56 -1.82 -22.37 6.33
CA TRP A 56 -0.48 -22.25 5.76
C TRP A 56 -0.09 -23.48 4.94
N TRP A 57 -0.31 -24.68 5.46
CA TRP A 57 -0.08 -25.93 4.73
C TRP A 57 -0.93 -26.02 3.46
N ALA A 58 -2.21 -25.67 3.52
CA ALA A 58 -3.09 -25.68 2.36
C ALA A 58 -2.65 -24.67 1.29
N ALA A 59 -2.25 -23.46 1.71
CA ALA A 59 -1.70 -22.44 0.82
C ALA A 59 -0.40 -22.93 0.13
N ASP A 60 0.54 -23.52 0.88
CA ASP A 60 1.76 -24.12 0.34
C ASP A 60 1.45 -25.21 -0.71
N LYS A 61 0.51 -26.10 -0.41
CA LYS A 61 0.07 -27.14 -1.38
C LYS A 61 -0.65 -26.57 -2.59
N ALA A 62 -1.24 -25.38 -2.48
CA ALA A 62 -1.87 -24.70 -3.61
C ALA A 62 -0.86 -23.94 -4.51
N MET A 63 0.32 -23.56 -4.00
CA MET A 63 1.30 -22.76 -4.75
C MET A 63 1.72 -23.35 -6.11
N PRO A 64 1.88 -24.67 -6.30
CA PRO A 64 2.14 -25.24 -7.62
C PRO A 64 1.05 -24.90 -8.66
N MET A 65 -0.21 -24.79 -8.25
CA MET A 65 -1.30 -24.41 -9.15
C MET A 65 -1.21 -22.95 -9.59
N VAL A 66 -0.75 -22.06 -8.71
CA VAL A 66 -0.51 -20.64 -9.05
C VAL A 66 0.56 -20.50 -10.15
N ARG A 67 1.50 -21.46 -10.24
CA ARG A 67 2.52 -21.49 -11.30
C ARG A 67 1.98 -21.85 -12.68
N LEU A 68 0.77 -22.41 -12.77
CA LEU A 68 0.09 -22.68 -14.03
C LEU A 68 -0.43 -21.39 -14.70
N LEU A 69 -0.67 -20.34 -13.92
CA LEU A 69 -1.02 -19.02 -14.43
C LEU A 69 0.20 -18.33 -15.04
N ASP A 70 -0.02 -17.47 -16.03
CA ASP A 70 1.05 -16.61 -16.52
C ASP A 70 1.62 -15.75 -15.36
N PRO A 71 2.92 -15.40 -15.41
CA PRO A 71 3.58 -14.75 -14.27
C PRO A 71 2.95 -13.43 -13.84
N GLU A 72 2.45 -12.64 -14.78
CA GLU A 72 1.85 -11.34 -14.50
C GLU A 72 0.46 -11.48 -13.87
N THR A 73 -0.37 -12.41 -14.36
CA THR A 73 -1.67 -12.75 -13.73
C THR A 73 -1.49 -13.35 -12.35
N ALA A 74 -0.52 -14.26 -12.16
CA ALA A 74 -0.21 -14.81 -10.84
C ALA A 74 0.25 -13.73 -9.86
N HIS A 75 1.07 -12.80 -10.33
CA HIS A 75 1.49 -11.64 -9.54
C HIS A 75 0.28 -10.78 -9.13
N ARG A 76 -0.60 -10.45 -10.07
CA ARG A 76 -1.85 -9.73 -9.77
C ARG A 76 -2.73 -10.48 -8.78
N ALA A 77 -2.88 -11.79 -8.94
CA ALA A 77 -3.64 -12.65 -8.03
C ALA A 77 -3.05 -12.60 -6.61
N GLY A 78 -1.72 -12.61 -6.46
CA GLY A 78 -1.06 -12.46 -5.16
C GLY A 78 -1.45 -11.16 -4.44
N VAL A 79 -1.38 -10.02 -5.15
CA VAL A 79 -1.81 -8.72 -4.59
C VAL A 79 -3.29 -8.73 -4.22
N LEU A 80 -4.16 -9.35 -5.03
CA LEU A 80 -5.59 -9.46 -4.74
C LEU A 80 -5.88 -10.36 -3.55
N LEU A 81 -5.15 -11.47 -3.38
CA LEU A 81 -5.28 -12.34 -2.23
C LEU A 81 -4.95 -11.60 -0.93
N GLU A 82 -3.91 -10.76 -0.94
CA GLU A 82 -3.59 -9.88 0.19
C GLU A 82 -4.74 -8.87 0.41
N LYS A 83 -5.08 -8.09 -0.63
CA LYS A 83 -6.12 -7.05 -0.60
C LYS A 83 -7.47 -7.55 -0.08
N TYR A 84 -7.85 -8.77 -0.43
CA TYR A 84 -9.14 -9.37 -0.04
C TYR A 84 -9.04 -10.28 1.20
N HIS A 85 -7.95 -10.21 1.96
CA HIS A 85 -7.78 -10.94 3.22
C HIS A 85 -7.86 -12.46 3.05
N LEU A 86 -7.28 -12.98 1.96
CA LEU A 86 -7.19 -14.42 1.65
C LEU A 86 -5.76 -14.95 1.80
N ALA A 87 -4.76 -14.10 1.96
CA ALA A 87 -3.41 -14.55 2.29
C ALA A 87 -3.34 -15.11 3.73
N PRO A 88 -2.43 -16.06 4.01
CA PRO A 88 -2.15 -16.50 5.38
C PRO A 88 -1.74 -15.33 6.29
N ILE A 89 -2.00 -15.46 7.59
CA ILE A 89 -1.56 -14.49 8.60
C ILE A 89 -0.44 -15.12 9.42
N ASP A 90 0.63 -14.36 9.63
CA ASP A 90 1.62 -14.65 10.66
C ASP A 90 1.35 -13.78 11.90
N ARG A 91 1.34 -14.43 13.07
CA ARG A 91 1.18 -13.77 14.38
C ARG A 91 2.40 -13.97 15.26
N GLU A 92 3.40 -14.71 14.80
CA GLU A 92 4.62 -14.92 15.54
C GLU A 92 5.42 -13.62 15.62
N THR A 93 6.13 -13.46 16.74
CA THR A 93 6.97 -12.28 16.99
C THR A 93 8.31 -12.77 17.49
N TYR A 94 9.38 -12.14 17.02
CA TYR A 94 10.75 -12.50 17.34
C TYR A 94 11.49 -11.29 17.94
N PRO A 95 11.29 -10.97 19.24
CA PRO A 95 11.90 -9.80 19.87
C PRO A 95 13.43 -9.74 19.75
N GLU A 96 14.08 -10.88 19.69
CA GLU A 96 15.53 -11.05 19.52
C GLU A 96 16.06 -10.60 18.15
N LEU A 97 15.20 -10.49 17.14
CA LEU A 97 15.58 -10.03 15.78
C LEU A 97 15.41 -8.52 15.58
N ARG A 98 14.91 -7.80 16.59
CA ARG A 98 14.68 -6.35 16.50
C ARG A 98 15.96 -5.61 16.18
N THR A 99 15.87 -4.68 15.23
CA THR A 99 17.01 -3.90 14.74
C THR A 99 16.61 -2.44 14.59
N SER A 100 17.52 -1.52 14.92
CA SER A 100 17.31 -0.09 14.70
C SER A 100 18.27 0.42 13.63
N LEU A 101 17.74 1.12 12.62
CA LEU A 101 18.50 1.65 11.50
C LEU A 101 17.84 2.93 10.97
N TRP A 102 18.64 3.96 10.64
CA TRP A 102 18.16 5.28 10.17
C TRP A 102 17.15 5.96 11.11
N GLY A 103 17.26 5.72 12.42
CA GLY A 103 16.29 6.21 13.41
C GLY A 103 14.95 5.46 13.41
N LEU A 104 14.81 4.40 12.62
CA LEU A 104 13.63 3.54 12.53
C LEU A 104 13.85 2.25 13.32
N ASN A 105 12.76 1.70 13.87
CA ASN A 105 12.78 0.43 14.61
C ASN A 105 12.08 -0.65 13.80
N PHE A 106 12.84 -1.67 13.41
CA PHE A 106 12.39 -2.85 12.68
C PHE A 106 12.11 -3.98 13.67
N SER A 107 10.99 -4.69 13.50
CA SER A 107 10.70 -5.91 14.28
C SER A 107 11.69 -7.02 13.94
N HIS A 108 12.18 -7.06 12.70
CA HIS A 108 13.25 -7.91 12.18
C HIS A 108 13.72 -7.40 10.81
N CYS A 109 14.84 -7.92 10.29
CA CYS A 109 15.44 -7.45 9.02
C CYS A 109 14.81 -8.05 7.75
N VAL A 110 13.58 -8.57 7.82
CA VAL A 110 12.89 -9.17 6.66
C VAL A 110 11.74 -8.26 6.24
N GLY A 111 11.78 -7.82 5.00
CA GLY A 111 10.73 -7.01 4.38
C GLY A 111 10.50 -7.40 2.93
N LEU A 112 9.47 -6.81 2.34
CA LEU A 112 9.09 -7.04 0.95
C LEU A 112 9.59 -5.89 0.07
N ALA A 113 10.39 -6.23 -0.93
CA ALA A 113 10.99 -5.26 -1.85
C ALA A 113 9.95 -4.61 -2.79
N ALA A 114 10.32 -3.45 -3.36
CA ALA A 114 9.52 -2.80 -4.39
C ALA A 114 9.26 -3.71 -5.60
N GLY A 115 8.13 -3.47 -6.25
CA GLY A 115 7.68 -4.20 -7.41
C GLY A 115 6.59 -5.23 -7.11
N PHE A 116 6.37 -5.60 -5.84
CA PHE A 116 5.23 -6.43 -5.46
C PHE A 116 3.94 -5.60 -5.40
N ASP A 117 3.78 -4.75 -4.40
CA ASP A 117 2.66 -3.81 -4.34
C ASP A 117 3.05 -2.48 -5.01
N LYS A 118 2.92 -2.43 -6.34
CA LYS A 118 3.29 -1.23 -7.12
C LYS A 118 2.32 -0.07 -6.91
N GLN A 119 1.07 -0.34 -6.52
CA GLN A 119 -0.04 0.62 -6.57
C GLN A 119 -0.65 0.91 -5.19
N ALA A 120 0.05 0.54 -4.11
CA ALA A 120 -0.41 0.69 -2.72
C ALA A 120 -1.79 0.05 -2.45
N GLU A 121 -2.06 -1.12 -3.03
CA GLU A 121 -3.38 -1.76 -2.96
C GLU A 121 -3.61 -2.58 -1.68
N ALA A 122 -2.53 -3.07 -1.04
CA ALA A 122 -2.64 -4.09 0.00
C ALA A 122 -1.62 -3.92 1.13
N ILE A 123 -1.11 -2.70 1.35
CA ILE A 123 -0.02 -2.41 2.31
C ILE A 123 -0.27 -3.02 3.69
N ASN A 124 -1.44 -2.77 4.29
CA ASN A 124 -1.71 -3.18 5.66
C ASN A 124 -2.00 -4.67 5.78
N GLU A 125 -2.54 -5.25 4.72
CA GLU A 125 -2.81 -6.67 4.58
C GLU A 125 -1.50 -7.45 4.46
N ILE A 126 -0.56 -6.98 3.63
CA ILE A 126 0.77 -7.55 3.47
C ILE A 126 1.53 -7.61 4.80
N PHE A 127 1.41 -6.59 5.66
CA PHE A 127 2.02 -6.64 7.00
C PHE A 127 1.45 -7.75 7.90
N LYS A 128 0.24 -8.25 7.64
CA LYS A 128 -0.30 -9.40 8.38
C LYS A 128 0.43 -10.70 8.06
N SER A 129 1.21 -10.75 6.98
CA SER A 129 2.06 -11.89 6.62
C SER A 129 3.37 -11.93 7.40
N GLY A 130 3.55 -11.04 8.40
CA GLY A 130 4.70 -11.08 9.33
C GLY A 130 5.93 -10.30 8.87
N LEU A 131 5.79 -9.38 7.92
CA LEU A 131 6.90 -8.56 7.41
C LEU A 131 7.16 -7.34 8.32
N SER A 132 8.43 -7.00 8.52
CA SER A 132 8.79 -5.82 9.32
C SER A 132 8.70 -4.52 8.52
N PHE A 133 8.88 -4.59 7.20
CA PHE A 133 8.80 -3.43 6.32
C PHE A 133 8.33 -3.84 4.92
N LEU A 134 7.73 -2.90 4.20
CA LEU A 134 7.25 -3.06 2.83
C LEU A 134 7.69 -1.86 2.01
N GLU A 135 8.36 -2.08 0.89
CA GLU A 135 8.69 -1.05 -0.08
C GLU A 135 7.63 -1.06 -1.22
N VAL A 136 6.83 0.00 -1.32
CA VAL A 136 5.76 0.18 -2.32
C VAL A 136 6.30 0.87 -3.56
N GLY A 137 5.85 0.50 -4.77
CA GLY A 137 6.25 1.16 -6.03
C GLY A 137 7.11 0.31 -6.96
N GLY A 138 7.89 0.85 -7.91
CA GLY A 138 8.22 2.26 -8.14
C GLY A 138 7.08 3.13 -8.68
N ILE A 139 6.80 4.21 -7.97
CA ILE A 139 5.71 5.15 -8.20
C ILE A 139 6.22 6.30 -9.06
N THR A 140 5.53 6.56 -10.16
CA THR A 140 5.79 7.69 -11.06
C THR A 140 4.78 8.83 -10.84
N PRO A 141 5.11 10.09 -11.15
CA PRO A 141 4.17 11.21 -11.01
C PRO A 141 2.87 11.01 -11.77
N LYS A 142 2.95 10.72 -13.07
CA LYS A 142 1.82 10.46 -13.95
C LYS A 142 1.60 8.96 -14.11
N ALA A 143 0.34 8.58 -14.36
CA ALA A 143 0.01 7.21 -14.70
C ALA A 143 0.69 6.78 -16.01
N GLN A 144 1.22 5.56 -16.03
CA GLN A 144 1.77 4.96 -17.24
C GLN A 144 1.59 3.43 -17.23
N PRO A 145 1.29 2.82 -18.39
CA PRO A 145 0.97 1.39 -18.47
C PRO A 145 2.20 0.48 -18.37
N GLY A 146 3.41 1.02 -18.53
CA GLY A 146 4.65 0.26 -18.68
C GLY A 146 4.85 -0.29 -20.10
N ASN A 147 5.78 -1.23 -20.26
CA ASN A 147 6.07 -1.88 -21.54
C ASN A 147 4.98 -2.89 -21.94
N PRO A 148 4.80 -3.22 -23.24
CA PRO A 148 3.83 -4.23 -23.67
C PRO A 148 4.10 -5.63 -23.08
N SER A 149 3.04 -6.40 -22.82
CA SER A 149 3.13 -7.81 -22.42
C SER A 149 3.46 -8.73 -23.62
N PRO A 150 4.07 -9.91 -23.41
CA PRO A 150 4.54 -10.45 -22.13
C PRO A 150 5.80 -9.75 -21.62
N ARG A 151 5.86 -9.53 -20.30
CA ARG A 151 6.92 -8.72 -19.66
C ARG A 151 7.38 -9.27 -18.31
N MET A 152 6.98 -10.48 -17.96
CA MET A 152 7.44 -11.20 -16.78
C MET A 152 7.57 -12.69 -17.13
N PHE A 153 8.70 -13.28 -16.78
CA PHE A 153 9.11 -14.63 -17.16
C PHE A 153 9.65 -15.36 -15.93
N ARG A 154 9.27 -16.63 -15.74
CA ARG A 154 9.81 -17.48 -14.69
C ARG A 154 10.87 -18.40 -15.28
N LEU A 155 12.01 -18.48 -14.61
CA LEU A 155 13.06 -19.45 -14.87
C LEU A 155 13.06 -20.40 -13.68
N THR A 156 12.20 -21.41 -13.75
CA THR A 156 11.88 -22.27 -12.60
C THR A 156 13.08 -23.05 -12.10
N GLU A 157 13.92 -23.54 -13.02
CA GLU A 157 15.15 -24.30 -12.71
C GLU A 157 16.16 -23.43 -11.95
N ASP A 158 16.32 -22.18 -12.38
CA ASP A 158 17.23 -21.20 -11.77
C ASP A 158 16.65 -20.53 -10.51
N ARG A 159 15.39 -20.82 -10.17
CA ARG A 159 14.61 -20.09 -9.15
C ARG A 159 14.63 -18.58 -9.38
N ALA A 160 14.59 -18.16 -10.64
CA ALA A 160 14.75 -16.77 -11.04
C ALA A 160 13.52 -16.23 -11.78
N ILE A 161 13.45 -14.90 -11.86
CA ILE A 161 12.42 -14.16 -12.61
C ILE A 161 13.14 -13.12 -13.46
N ILE A 162 12.74 -13.01 -14.72
CA ILE A 162 13.11 -11.88 -15.58
C ILE A 162 11.86 -11.03 -15.78
N ASN A 163 11.96 -9.72 -15.57
CA ASN A 163 10.86 -8.80 -15.84
C ASN A 163 11.34 -7.55 -16.60
N ARG A 164 10.45 -7.04 -17.45
CA ARG A 164 10.64 -5.81 -18.23
C ARG A 164 9.41 -4.92 -18.14
N PHE A 165 8.84 -4.78 -16.94
CA PHE A 165 7.60 -4.04 -16.71
C PHE A 165 7.65 -2.60 -17.23
N GLY A 166 8.80 -1.92 -17.13
CA GLY A 166 8.93 -0.53 -17.56
C GLY A 166 8.16 0.45 -16.68
N LEU A 167 8.15 0.23 -15.36
CA LEU A 167 7.52 1.09 -14.35
C LEU A 167 6.03 1.35 -14.62
N ASN A 168 5.22 0.30 -14.68
CA ASN A 168 3.77 0.41 -14.69
C ASN A 168 3.26 0.98 -13.34
N SER A 169 2.59 2.13 -13.39
CA SER A 169 2.19 2.93 -12.22
C SER A 169 0.88 3.66 -12.50
N GLU A 170 -0.03 3.68 -11.52
CA GLU A 170 -1.30 4.42 -11.57
C GLU A 170 -1.12 5.93 -11.30
N GLY A 171 0.10 6.37 -10.98
CA GLY A 171 0.42 7.78 -10.76
C GLY A 171 0.12 8.27 -9.35
N HIS A 172 0.63 9.45 -9.00
CA HIS A 172 0.45 10.05 -7.67
C HIS A 172 -1.03 10.28 -7.34
N GLU A 173 -1.83 10.72 -8.32
CA GLU A 173 -3.25 11.04 -8.13
C GLU A 173 -4.04 9.85 -7.53
N VAL A 174 -3.70 8.63 -7.95
CA VAL A 174 -4.37 7.41 -7.49
C VAL A 174 -3.68 6.80 -6.28
N ILE A 175 -2.35 6.81 -6.25
CA ILE A 175 -1.56 6.07 -5.25
C ILE A 175 -1.43 6.84 -3.93
N VAL A 176 -1.27 8.17 -3.95
CA VAL A 176 -1.08 8.98 -2.74
C VAL A 176 -2.25 8.87 -1.76
N PRO A 177 -3.53 8.93 -2.19
CA PRO A 177 -4.65 8.71 -1.27
C PRO A 177 -4.64 7.32 -0.61
N ARG A 178 -4.18 6.29 -1.33
CA ARG A 178 -4.04 4.93 -0.77
C ARG A 178 -2.90 4.86 0.24
N LEU A 179 -1.75 5.44 -0.08
CA LEU A 179 -0.62 5.57 0.84
C LEU A 179 -1.02 6.30 2.12
N GLN A 180 -1.66 7.46 2.00
CA GLN A 180 -2.15 8.23 3.14
C GLN A 180 -3.07 7.38 4.03
N LYS A 181 -4.06 6.70 3.43
CA LYS A 181 -4.96 5.83 4.18
C LYS A 181 -4.20 4.72 4.90
N ALA A 182 -3.27 4.05 4.22
CA ALA A 182 -2.50 2.96 4.78
C ALA A 182 -1.59 3.43 5.93
N PHE A 183 -0.87 4.53 5.71
CA PHE A 183 0.02 5.13 6.70
C PHE A 183 -0.74 5.56 7.96
N MET A 184 -1.89 6.22 7.82
CA MET A 184 -2.71 6.62 8.97
C MET A 184 -3.22 5.42 9.78
N GLN A 185 -3.44 4.27 9.15
CA GLN A 185 -3.77 3.03 9.86
C GLN A 185 -2.54 2.47 10.59
N GLN A 186 -1.35 2.49 9.98
CA GLN A 186 -0.10 2.08 10.65
C GLN A 186 0.26 2.96 11.85
N GLN A 187 -0.11 4.25 11.83
CA GLN A 187 0.08 5.13 13.00
C GLN A 187 -0.81 4.75 14.20
N ARG A 188 -1.92 4.03 13.97
CA ARG A 188 -2.81 3.54 15.03
C ARG A 188 -2.43 2.14 15.48
N GLU A 189 -2.12 1.28 14.52
CA GLU A 189 -1.77 -0.12 14.72
C GLU A 189 -0.47 -0.42 13.98
N ARG A 190 0.65 -0.11 14.62
CA ARG A 190 1.98 -0.29 14.02
C ARG A 190 2.28 -1.78 13.84
N ARG A 191 2.28 -2.25 12.59
CA ARG A 191 2.66 -3.62 12.20
C ARG A 191 4.00 -3.67 11.48
N GLY A 192 4.34 -2.61 10.75
CA GLY A 192 5.63 -2.50 10.06
C GLY A 192 5.89 -1.10 9.52
N LEU A 193 7.03 -0.96 8.84
CA LEU A 193 7.50 0.29 8.23
C LEU A 193 7.13 0.35 6.73
N ILE A 194 6.55 1.45 6.29
CA ILE A 194 6.20 1.69 4.88
C ILE A 194 7.36 2.44 4.21
N GLY A 195 8.04 1.76 3.30
CA GLY A 195 8.96 2.38 2.34
C GLY A 195 8.23 2.77 1.06
N VAL A 196 8.62 3.89 0.45
CA VAL A 196 8.10 4.29 -0.86
C VAL A 196 9.24 4.42 -1.87
N ASN A 197 9.17 3.62 -2.93
CA ASN A 197 10.07 3.65 -4.08
C ASN A 197 9.55 4.68 -5.11
N LEU A 198 10.33 5.74 -5.30
CA LEU A 198 10.06 6.84 -6.22
C LEU A 198 10.75 6.55 -7.55
N ALA A 199 10.08 6.86 -8.65
CA ALA A 199 10.57 6.69 -10.01
C ALA A 199 10.13 7.84 -10.91
N ASP A 200 10.84 8.03 -12.02
CA ASP A 200 10.53 9.02 -13.04
C ASP A 200 9.60 8.45 -14.13
N ASN A 201 8.82 9.34 -14.77
CA ASN A 201 8.00 8.96 -15.90
C ASN A 201 8.87 8.71 -17.15
N LYS A 202 8.49 7.70 -17.94
CA LYS A 202 9.20 7.39 -19.19
C LYS A 202 9.15 8.60 -20.15
N GLY A 203 10.31 9.04 -20.61
CA GLY A 203 10.43 10.15 -21.56
C GLY A 203 10.20 11.53 -20.95
N THR A 204 10.26 11.66 -19.62
CA THR A 204 10.24 12.95 -18.94
C THR A 204 11.45 13.80 -19.35
N ALA A 205 11.25 15.11 -19.47
CA ALA A 205 12.32 16.05 -19.80
C ALA A 205 13.20 16.39 -18.59
N ASP A 206 12.65 16.29 -17.37
CA ASP A 206 13.37 16.55 -16.11
C ASP A 206 13.10 15.41 -15.10
N PRO A 207 13.86 14.31 -15.15
CA PRO A 207 13.72 13.20 -14.21
C PRO A 207 13.90 13.60 -12.75
N VAL A 208 14.73 14.61 -12.48
CA VAL A 208 14.98 15.09 -11.10
C VAL A 208 13.72 15.70 -10.52
N ASN A 209 12.97 16.47 -11.32
CA ASN A 209 11.71 17.04 -10.89
C ASN A 209 10.65 15.96 -10.61
N ASP A 210 10.65 14.85 -11.34
CA ASP A 210 9.75 13.73 -11.04
C ASP A 210 10.04 13.11 -9.66
N TYR A 211 11.32 12.96 -9.30
CA TYR A 211 11.71 12.52 -7.95
C TYR A 211 11.30 13.55 -6.87
N ILE A 212 11.51 14.85 -7.12
CA ILE A 212 11.09 15.94 -6.21
C ILE A 212 9.58 15.90 -5.99
N LEU A 213 8.78 15.75 -7.05
CA LEU A 213 7.33 15.58 -6.95
C LEU A 213 6.97 14.32 -6.15
N GLY A 214 7.76 13.26 -6.27
CA GLY A 214 7.63 12.04 -5.48
C GLY A 214 7.86 12.28 -3.98
N ILE A 215 8.95 12.98 -3.64
CA ILE A 215 9.31 13.35 -2.26
C ILE A 215 8.19 14.20 -1.65
N GLN A 216 7.72 15.23 -2.36
CA GLN A 216 6.69 16.14 -1.87
C GLN A 216 5.33 15.44 -1.68
N ASN A 217 4.92 14.59 -2.63
CA ASN A 217 3.58 14.00 -2.61
C ASN A 217 3.48 12.70 -1.81
N CYS A 218 4.54 11.88 -1.80
CA CYS A 218 4.54 10.57 -1.14
C CYS A 218 5.30 10.59 0.20
N GLY A 219 6.32 11.43 0.34
CA GLY A 219 7.17 11.52 1.54
C GLY A 219 6.39 11.65 2.86
N PRO A 220 5.35 12.49 2.95
CA PRO A 220 4.54 12.61 4.17
C PRO A 220 3.81 11.34 4.62
N TYR A 221 3.74 10.30 3.77
CA TYR A 221 2.97 9.08 4.01
C TYR A 221 3.83 7.81 3.98
N CYS A 222 5.09 7.93 4.38
CA CYS A 222 6.02 6.81 4.47
C CYS A 222 7.01 6.99 5.64
N ASP A 223 7.64 5.89 6.02
CA ASP A 223 8.69 5.83 7.04
C ASP A 223 10.10 5.99 6.46
N PHE A 224 10.28 5.65 5.18
CA PHE A 224 11.49 5.92 4.41
C PHE A 224 11.16 6.00 2.91
N MET A 225 12.02 6.69 2.16
CA MET A 225 11.89 6.87 0.72
C MET A 225 13.07 6.20 0.01
N VAL A 226 12.86 5.76 -1.23
CA VAL A 226 13.89 5.13 -2.05
C VAL A 226 13.88 5.76 -3.44
N LEU A 227 15.00 6.34 -3.87
CA LEU A 227 15.21 6.77 -5.25
C LEU A 227 15.59 5.58 -6.12
N ASN A 228 14.76 5.27 -7.11
CA ASN A 228 15.02 4.17 -8.03
C ASN A 228 15.74 4.61 -9.29
N ILE A 229 17.04 4.86 -9.15
CA ILE A 229 17.91 5.30 -10.26
C ILE A 229 18.44 4.12 -11.10
N SER A 230 18.02 2.90 -10.77
CA SER A 230 18.61 1.64 -11.28
C SER A 230 17.75 0.90 -12.30
N CYS A 231 16.59 1.43 -12.70
CA CYS A 231 15.66 0.67 -13.54
C CYS A 231 16.22 0.45 -14.98
N PRO A 232 16.55 -0.80 -15.37
CA PRO A 232 17.12 -1.09 -16.70
C PRO A 232 16.05 -1.11 -17.80
N ASN A 233 14.78 -0.96 -17.42
CA ASN A 233 13.61 -1.20 -18.27
C ASN A 233 13.02 0.07 -18.91
N GLN A 234 13.66 1.22 -18.73
CA GLN A 234 13.37 2.44 -19.45
C GLN A 234 14.43 2.66 -20.55
N VAL A 235 13.98 2.82 -21.80
CA VAL A 235 14.87 3.19 -22.91
C VAL A 235 15.34 4.62 -22.67
N GLY A 236 16.64 4.83 -22.41
CA GLY A 236 17.24 6.15 -22.22
C GLY A 236 17.91 6.41 -20.87
N THR A 237 17.85 5.48 -19.90
CA THR A 237 18.53 5.64 -18.59
C THR A 237 20.00 5.20 -18.57
N THR A 238 20.57 4.75 -19.69
CA THR A 238 22.03 4.55 -19.87
C THR A 238 22.84 5.85 -19.76
N ALA A 239 22.18 6.98 -19.54
CA ALA A 239 22.80 8.31 -19.41
C ALA A 239 22.79 8.86 -17.96
N LEU A 240 22.58 8.01 -16.94
CA LEU A 240 22.82 8.33 -15.51
C LEU A 240 24.19 7.85 -15.00
N GLN A 241 24.98 7.20 -15.87
CA GLN A 241 26.33 6.71 -15.60
C GLN A 241 27.44 7.76 -15.85
N GLN A 242 27.06 9.00 -16.17
CA GLN A 242 28.00 10.12 -16.06
C GLN A 242 27.89 10.64 -14.63
N GLU A 243 28.93 10.41 -13.84
CA GLU A 243 29.08 10.80 -12.44
C GLU A 243 28.53 12.22 -12.14
N ASP A 244 28.83 13.17 -13.02
CA ASP A 244 28.39 14.55 -12.90
C ASP A 244 26.86 14.70 -12.86
N ARG A 245 26.13 13.91 -13.65
CA ARG A 245 24.66 13.97 -13.71
C ARG A 245 24.03 13.35 -12.46
N LEU A 246 24.60 12.27 -11.94
CA LEU A 246 24.17 11.67 -10.68
C LEU A 246 24.41 12.65 -9.52
N ARG A 247 25.59 13.29 -9.49
CA ARG A 247 25.93 14.33 -8.52
C ARG A 247 24.98 15.54 -8.60
N GLU A 248 24.66 16.02 -9.80
CA GLU A 248 23.72 17.12 -10.01
C GLU A 248 22.30 16.75 -9.51
N MET A 249 21.81 15.56 -9.88
CA MET A 249 20.51 15.08 -9.45
C MET A 249 20.44 14.95 -7.92
N LEU A 250 21.43 14.32 -7.30
CA LEU A 250 21.48 14.18 -5.84
C LEU A 250 21.61 15.54 -5.14
N GLY A 251 22.36 16.48 -5.71
CA GLY A 251 22.47 17.86 -5.22
C GLY A 251 21.10 18.56 -5.18
N ARG A 252 20.37 18.55 -6.29
CA ARG A 252 19.00 19.13 -6.36
C ARG A 252 18.02 18.46 -5.40
N ILE A 253 18.12 17.14 -5.25
CA ILE A 253 17.28 16.40 -4.30
C ILE A 253 17.63 16.77 -2.86
N LYS A 254 18.92 16.89 -2.53
CA LYS A 254 19.38 17.33 -1.21
C LYS A 254 18.88 18.74 -0.86
N GLU A 255 18.97 19.68 -1.79
CA GLU A 255 18.40 21.03 -1.63
C GLU A 255 16.89 21.00 -1.35
N GLU A 256 16.16 20.07 -1.99
CA GLU A 256 14.73 19.89 -1.72
C GLU A 256 14.47 19.32 -0.32
N LEU A 257 15.23 18.30 0.09
CA LEU A 257 15.13 17.71 1.42
C LEU A 257 15.46 18.74 2.52
N GLU A 258 16.43 19.62 2.31
CA GLU A 258 16.80 20.69 3.25
C GLU A 258 15.65 21.68 3.52
N LYS A 259 14.70 21.83 2.60
CA LYS A 259 13.47 22.63 2.82
C LYS A 259 12.50 21.95 3.79
N HIS A 260 12.65 20.64 4.00
CA HIS A 260 11.78 19.80 4.82
C HIS A 260 12.60 19.02 5.87
N PRO A 261 13.17 19.68 6.89
CA PRO A 261 14.12 19.05 7.82
C PRO A 261 13.56 17.86 8.62
N GLN A 262 12.25 17.65 8.61
CA GLN A 262 11.58 16.47 9.18
C GLN A 262 11.08 15.54 8.06
N HIS A 263 11.95 15.17 7.13
CA HIS A 263 11.65 14.21 6.07
C HIS A 263 12.03 12.78 6.51
N PRO A 264 11.34 11.74 6.00
CA PRO A 264 11.78 10.36 6.15
C PRO A 264 13.19 10.16 5.55
N PRO A 265 13.99 9.20 6.05
CA PRO A 265 15.27 8.86 5.44
C PRO A 265 15.11 8.56 3.94
N LEU A 266 15.99 9.12 3.11
CA LEU A 266 16.03 8.88 1.67
C LEU A 266 17.20 7.95 1.34
N LEU A 267 16.90 6.85 0.65
CA LEU A 267 17.87 5.86 0.21
C LEU A 267 18.01 5.92 -1.31
N VAL A 268 19.13 5.42 -1.83
CA VAL A 268 19.35 5.24 -3.26
C VAL A 268 19.41 3.75 -3.57
N LYS A 269 18.59 3.29 -4.53
CA LYS A 269 18.59 1.90 -5.01
C LYS A 269 19.43 1.79 -6.27
N LEU A 270 20.48 0.99 -6.18
CA LEU A 270 21.51 0.84 -7.21
C LEU A 270 21.38 -0.47 -7.98
N SER A 271 21.89 -0.47 -9.21
CA SER A 271 22.03 -1.69 -10.00
C SER A 271 23.20 -2.52 -9.47
N PRO A 272 23.10 -3.85 -9.42
CA PRO A 272 24.26 -4.71 -9.15
C PRO A 272 25.34 -4.59 -10.23
N ASP A 273 25.00 -4.11 -11.43
CA ASP A 273 25.89 -3.99 -12.59
C ASP A 273 26.74 -2.71 -12.59
N LEU A 274 26.66 -1.89 -11.54
CA LEU A 274 27.52 -0.70 -11.39
C LEU A 274 28.98 -1.11 -11.23
N LEU A 275 29.86 -0.42 -11.96
CA LEU A 275 31.31 -0.56 -11.81
C LEU A 275 31.74 -0.04 -10.43
N PRO A 276 32.86 -0.53 -9.86
CA PRO A 276 33.33 -0.11 -8.54
C PRO A 276 33.46 1.41 -8.39
N ASP A 277 34.00 2.09 -9.40
CA ASP A 277 34.25 3.55 -9.39
C ASP A 277 32.94 4.37 -9.32
N GLU A 278 31.82 3.83 -9.81
CA GLU A 278 30.52 4.51 -9.77
C GLU A 278 29.89 4.51 -8.35
N ARG A 279 30.37 3.65 -7.44
CA ARG A 279 29.83 3.55 -6.07
C ARG A 279 30.34 4.66 -5.16
N ASP A 280 31.56 5.14 -5.41
CA ASP A 280 32.20 6.17 -4.58
C ASP A 280 31.49 7.53 -4.67
N ILE A 281 30.71 7.74 -5.74
CA ILE A 281 29.90 8.95 -5.97
C ILE A 281 28.82 9.13 -4.89
N LEU A 282 28.45 8.08 -4.15
CA LEU A 282 27.37 8.13 -3.17
C LEU A 282 27.81 8.61 -1.78
N SER A 283 29.08 8.99 -1.60
CA SER A 283 29.59 9.53 -0.33
C SER A 283 29.38 11.05 -0.16
N ILE A 284 28.41 11.66 -0.85
CA ILE A 284 28.11 13.11 -0.89
C ILE A 284 26.92 13.46 0.02
#